data_AF-A0A251UX77-F1
#
_entry.id   AF-A0A251UX77-F1
#
_cell.length_a   1.000
_cell.length_b   1.000
_cell.length_c   1.000
_cell.angle_alpha   90.00
_cell.angle_beta   90.00
_cell.angle_gamma   90.00
#
_symmetry.space_group_name_H-M   'P 1'
#
loop_
_entity.id
_entity.type
_entity.pdbx_description
1 polymer ?
#
loop_
_entity_poly.entity_id
_entity_poly.type
_entity_poly.pdbx_seq_one_letter_code
_entity_poly.pdbx_strand_id
1 'polypeptide(L)'
;MGDLEDMIQTLVVKERESNDELQETRKELIKVFKGMKGMFSGHTNIGVKRMGEIDSKPFLDACKVKYGSEEAQIKASELCSMWQEELKNPAWHPEVINENDKKLKTLKAEWGIGIFDAVVAAFMELNEYNPRGRYEVNELWNFKDNKKATLKEVISYILKNLKSLKRKRGHDN
;
A
#
# COMPACT_ATOMS: atom_id res chain seq x y z
N MET A 1 -41.69 1.57 19.85
CA MET A 1 -40.87 1.30 18.64
C MET A 1 -40.03 2.52 18.27
N GLY A 2 -40.57 3.75 18.25
CA GLY A 2 -39.80 4.96 17.92
C GLY A 2 -38.57 5.28 18.80
N ASP A 3 -38.65 5.08 20.13
CA ASP A 3 -37.54 5.42 21.05
C ASP A 3 -36.25 4.60 20.80
N LEU A 4 -36.39 3.33 20.41
CA LEU A 4 -35.25 2.48 20.06
C LEU A 4 -34.65 2.86 18.70
N GLU A 5 -35.50 3.21 17.73
CA GLU A 5 -35.09 3.67 16.40
C GLU A 5 -34.33 5.01 16.48
N ASP A 6 -34.81 5.94 17.31
CA ASP A 6 -34.17 7.24 17.55
C ASP A 6 -32.81 7.09 18.23
N MET A 7 -32.68 6.16 19.18
CA MET A 7 -31.40 5.84 19.81
C MET A 7 -30.41 5.22 18.83
N ILE A 8 -30.85 4.28 17.99
CA ILE A 8 -30.01 3.67 16.93
C ILE A 8 -29.52 4.76 15.97
N GLN A 9 -30.41 5.64 15.51
CA GLN A 9 -30.06 6.73 14.61
C GLN A 9 -29.01 7.66 15.23
N THR A 10 -29.17 8.00 16.51
CA THR A 10 -28.21 8.82 17.25
C THR A 10 -26.84 8.16 17.35
N LEU A 11 -26.79 6.85 17.63
CA LEU A 11 -25.54 6.09 17.70
C LEU A 11 -24.84 6.05 16.34
N VAL A 12 -25.60 5.82 15.25
CA VAL A 12 -25.06 5.80 13.88
C VAL A 12 -24.46 7.17 13.50
N VAL A 13 -25.11 8.27 13.87
CA VAL A 13 -24.57 9.62 13.62
C VAL A 13 -23.25 9.82 14.36
N LYS A 14 -23.19 9.50 15.66
CA LYS A 14 -21.96 9.63 16.46
C LYS A 14 -20.83 8.73 15.98
N GLU A 15 -21.14 7.51 15.55
CA GLU A 15 -20.15 6.58 14.99
C GLU A 15 -19.55 7.16 13.69
N ARG A 16 -20.39 7.72 12.81
CA ARG A 16 -19.92 8.37 11.57
C ARG A 16 -19.01 9.56 11.86
N GLU A 17 -19.42 10.46 12.75
CA GLU A 17 -18.62 11.61 13.17
C GLU A 17 -17.25 11.18 13.71
N SER A 18 -17.24 10.20 14.63
CA SER A 18 -15.99 9.68 15.19
C SER A 18 -15.11 9.00 14.14
N ASN A 19 -15.72 8.23 13.22
CA ASN A 19 -14.98 7.60 12.13
C ASN A 19 -14.38 8.64 11.18
N ASP A 20 -15.10 9.72 10.87
CA ASP A 20 -14.62 10.79 10.01
C ASP A 20 -13.39 11.48 10.63
N GLU A 21 -13.42 11.81 11.92
CA GLU A 21 -12.26 12.36 12.65
C GLU A 21 -11.04 11.42 12.60
N LEU A 22 -11.27 10.11 12.78
CA LEU A 22 -10.21 9.10 12.71
C LEU A 22 -9.62 8.99 11.29
N GLN A 23 -10.45 9.06 10.26
CA GLN A 23 -10.00 9.04 8.86
C GLN A 23 -9.23 10.30 8.50
N GLU A 24 -9.69 11.48 8.92
CA GLU A 24 -8.97 12.74 8.72
C GLU A 24 -7.60 12.73 9.39
N THR A 25 -7.54 12.28 10.65
CA THR A 25 -6.28 12.10 11.39
C THR A 25 -5.34 11.17 10.63
N ARG A 26 -5.86 10.07 10.09
CA ARG A 26 -5.06 9.10 9.32
C ARG A 26 -4.52 9.72 8.03
N LYS A 27 -5.34 10.46 7.28
CA LYS A 27 -4.93 11.18 6.07
C LYS A 27 -3.83 12.18 6.37
N GLU A 28 -3.95 12.92 7.46
CA GLU A 28 -2.94 13.91 7.86
C GLU A 28 -1.62 13.24 8.23
N LEU A 29 -1.65 12.15 9.00
CA LEU A 29 -0.46 11.35 9.29
C LEU A 29 0.21 10.81 8.01
N ILE A 30 -0.56 10.35 7.02
CA ILE A 30 0.01 9.92 5.73
C ILE A 30 0.76 11.08 5.05
N LYS A 31 0.19 12.29 5.04
CA LYS A 31 0.88 13.47 4.48
C LYS A 31 2.18 13.77 5.24
N VAL A 32 2.14 13.73 6.56
CA VAL A 32 3.32 13.94 7.42
C VAL A 32 4.42 12.93 7.08
N PHE A 33 4.12 11.64 6.99
CA PHE A 33 5.10 10.61 6.63
C PHE A 33 5.65 10.77 5.20
N LYS A 34 4.82 11.22 4.25
CA LYS A 34 5.27 11.54 2.89
C LYS A 34 6.21 12.75 2.85
N GLY A 35 5.89 13.81 3.60
CA GLY A 35 6.70 15.03 3.66
C GLY A 35 8.01 14.86 4.45
N MET A 36 8.05 13.91 5.39
CA MET A 36 9.21 13.61 6.22
C MET A 36 10.12 12.51 5.62
N LYS A 37 10.06 12.29 4.30
CA LYS A 37 10.88 11.30 3.60
C LYS A 37 12.38 11.61 3.82
N GLY A 38 13.04 10.83 4.69
CA GLY A 38 14.43 11.01 5.10
C GLY A 38 14.66 11.39 6.57
N MET A 39 13.61 11.85 7.29
CA MET A 39 13.71 12.15 8.73
C MET A 39 13.57 10.89 9.60
N PHE A 40 12.87 9.88 9.08
CA PHE A 40 12.82 8.54 9.65
C PHE A 40 13.82 7.67 8.88
N SER A 41 14.86 7.19 9.57
CA SER A 41 15.95 6.37 8.99
C SER A 41 15.40 5.19 8.18
N GLY A 42 16.04 4.82 7.07
CA GLY A 42 15.57 3.82 6.07
C GLY A 42 15.21 2.41 6.54
N HIS A 43 15.19 2.14 7.85
CA HIS A 43 14.63 0.95 8.49
C HIS A 43 13.42 1.32 9.35
N THR A 44 12.42 1.97 8.74
CA THR A 44 11.21 2.37 9.45
C THR A 44 10.24 1.21 9.55
N ASN A 45 10.03 0.67 10.75
CA ASN A 45 9.00 -0.36 10.97
C ASN A 45 7.58 0.15 10.64
N ILE A 46 7.36 1.46 10.65
CA ILE A 46 6.09 2.10 10.28
C ILE A 46 6.35 3.12 9.18
N GLY A 47 5.53 3.09 8.14
CA GLY A 47 5.59 4.06 7.05
C GLY A 47 4.31 4.09 6.23
N VAL A 48 4.40 4.67 5.03
CA VAL A 48 3.30 4.69 4.07
C VAL A 48 3.52 3.59 3.05
N LYS A 49 2.55 2.70 2.90
CA LYS A 49 2.47 1.71 1.82
C LYS A 49 1.45 2.19 0.79
N ARG A 50 1.75 2.00 -0.51
CA ARG A 50 0.77 2.19 -1.60
C ARG A 50 0.10 0.85 -1.87
N MET A 51 -1.11 0.69 -1.33
CA MET A 51 -1.91 -0.52 -1.52
C MET A 51 -2.36 -0.61 -2.96
N GLY A 52 -2.08 -1.74 -3.60
CA GLY A 52 -2.39 -1.96 -5.01
C GLY A 52 -1.31 -1.52 -5.98
N GLU A 53 -0.15 -1.05 -5.49
CA GLU A 53 1.03 -0.86 -6.33
C GLU A 53 1.78 -2.19 -6.48
N ILE A 54 2.14 -2.52 -7.71
CA ILE A 54 2.96 -3.69 -8.03
C ILE A 54 4.39 -3.51 -7.49
N ASP A 55 4.91 -4.54 -6.81
CA ASP A 55 6.34 -4.61 -6.49
C ASP A 55 7.15 -4.77 -7.79
N SER A 56 8.00 -3.79 -8.08
CA SER A 56 8.82 -3.77 -9.29
C SER A 56 10.06 -4.66 -9.21
N LYS A 57 10.41 -5.16 -8.01
CA LYS A 57 11.61 -5.99 -7.83
C LYS A 57 11.56 -7.31 -8.62
N PRO A 58 10.48 -8.10 -8.59
CA PRO A 58 10.38 -9.29 -9.43
C PRO A 58 10.49 -8.99 -10.93
N PHE A 59 9.99 -7.83 -11.37
CA PHE A 59 10.14 -7.37 -12.75
C PHE A 59 11.59 -7.11 -13.10
N LEU A 60 12.30 -6.40 -12.23
CA LEU A 60 13.73 -6.12 -12.41
C LEU A 60 14.55 -7.42 -12.46
N ASP A 61 14.28 -8.35 -11.54
CA ASP A 61 15.01 -9.61 -11.46
C ASP A 61 14.78 -10.48 -12.71
N ALA A 62 13.53 -10.58 -13.19
CA ALA A 62 13.22 -11.30 -14.43
C ALA A 62 13.82 -10.62 -15.67
N CYS A 63 13.75 -9.30 -15.77
CA CYS A 63 14.32 -8.55 -16.90
C CYS A 63 15.85 -8.61 -16.93
N LYS A 64 16.53 -8.66 -15.78
CA LYS A 64 17.99 -8.89 -15.72
C LYS A 64 18.41 -10.21 -16.35
N VAL A 65 17.64 -11.27 -16.10
CA VAL A 65 17.91 -12.60 -16.68
C VAL A 65 17.66 -12.60 -18.20
N LYS A 66 16.61 -11.90 -18.66
CA LYS A 66 16.17 -11.94 -20.06
C LYS A 66 16.91 -10.98 -20.99
N TYR A 67 17.27 -9.79 -20.52
CA TYR A 67 17.85 -8.70 -21.34
C TYR A 67 19.23 -8.24 -20.88
N GLY A 68 19.74 -8.75 -19.75
CA GLY A 68 20.98 -8.25 -19.15
C GLY A 68 20.79 -6.92 -18.39
N SER A 69 21.83 -6.50 -17.67
CA SER A 69 21.69 -5.41 -16.68
C SER A 69 21.43 -4.02 -17.27
N GLU A 70 21.83 -3.77 -18.50
CA GLU A 70 21.78 -2.44 -19.12
C GLU A 70 20.34 -2.06 -19.52
N GLU A 71 19.60 -3.01 -20.09
CA GLU A 71 18.21 -2.80 -20.52
C GLU A 71 17.17 -3.20 -19.47
N ALA A 72 17.57 -3.99 -18.46
CA ALA A 72 16.64 -4.56 -17.49
C ALA A 72 15.78 -3.53 -16.76
N GLN A 73 16.36 -2.38 -16.41
CA GLN A 73 15.63 -1.36 -15.66
C GLN A 73 14.52 -0.72 -16.49
N ILE A 74 14.80 -0.42 -17.77
CA ILE A 74 13.81 0.15 -18.68
C ILE A 74 12.71 -0.88 -18.95
N LYS A 75 13.09 -2.12 -19.29
CA LYS A 75 12.13 -3.20 -19.59
C LYS A 75 11.26 -3.58 -18.39
N ALA A 76 11.84 -3.63 -17.20
CA ALA A 76 11.08 -3.87 -15.98
C ALA A 76 10.08 -2.75 -15.70
N SER A 77 10.49 -1.49 -15.89
CA SER A 77 9.62 -0.33 -15.70
C SER A 77 8.47 -0.30 -16.70
N GLU A 78 8.74 -0.59 -17.99
CA GLU A 78 7.73 -0.68 -19.05
C GLU A 78 6.70 -1.77 -18.71
N LEU A 79 7.17 -2.98 -18.39
CA LEU A 79 6.32 -4.12 -18.09
C LEU A 79 5.50 -3.92 -16.80
N CYS A 80 6.12 -3.38 -15.75
CA CYS A 80 5.45 -3.09 -14.49
C CYS A 80 4.36 -2.02 -14.68
N SER A 81 4.64 -0.96 -15.45
CA SER A 81 3.67 0.10 -15.72
C SER A 81 2.49 -0.42 -16.55
N MET A 82 2.76 -1.23 -17.56
CA MET A 82 1.72 -1.87 -18.37
C MET A 82 0.76 -2.70 -17.50
N TRP A 83 1.29 -3.51 -16.58
CA TRP A 83 0.47 -4.29 -15.66
C TRP A 83 -0.27 -3.43 -14.63
N GLN A 84 0.35 -2.35 -14.17
CA GLN A 84 -0.30 -1.41 -13.26
C GLN A 84 -1.54 -0.77 -13.90
N GLU A 85 -1.45 -0.42 -15.20
CA GLU A 85 -2.59 0.11 -15.96
C GLU A 85 -3.63 -0.96 -16.28
N GLU A 86 -3.19 -2.20 -16.55
CA GLU A 86 -4.11 -3.32 -16.73
C GLU A 86 -4.94 -3.58 -15.45
N LEU A 87 -4.33 -3.49 -14.25
CA LEU A 87 -5.06 -3.60 -12.98
C LEU A 87 -6.14 -2.53 -12.77
N LYS A 88 -5.98 -1.36 -13.41
CA LYS A 88 -6.96 -0.27 -13.38
C LYS A 88 -8.07 -0.42 -14.43
N ASN A 89 -7.86 -1.28 -15.42
CA ASN A 89 -8.74 -1.42 -16.57
C ASN A 89 -10.10 -2.03 -16.15
N PRO A 90 -11.21 -1.29 -16.27
CA PRO A 90 -12.54 -1.81 -15.90
C PRO A 90 -12.99 -2.99 -16.76
N ALA A 91 -12.47 -3.12 -17.99
CA ALA A 91 -12.77 -4.25 -18.87
C ALA A 91 -12.10 -5.55 -18.42
N TRP A 92 -11.05 -5.47 -17.59
CA TRP A 92 -10.41 -6.63 -16.99
C TRP A 92 -10.77 -6.69 -15.50
N HIS A 93 -12.00 -7.15 -15.22
CA HIS A 93 -12.57 -7.23 -13.88
C HIS A 93 -12.89 -8.68 -13.49
N PRO A 94 -11.85 -9.52 -13.24
CA PRO A 94 -12.11 -10.83 -12.66
C PRO A 94 -12.67 -10.65 -11.25
N GLU A 95 -13.94 -11.02 -11.02
CA GLU A 95 -14.52 -11.04 -9.67
C GLU A 95 -13.71 -11.93 -8.72
N VAL A 96 -13.04 -12.94 -9.28
CA VAL A 96 -12.09 -13.82 -8.63
C VAL A 96 -10.89 -13.98 -9.57
N ILE A 97 -9.68 -13.59 -9.14
CA ILE A 97 -8.47 -14.11 -9.80
C ILE A 97 -8.50 -15.62 -9.60
N ASN A 98 -8.77 -16.35 -10.67
CA ASN A 98 -8.55 -17.77 -10.70
C ASN A 98 -7.32 -18.05 -11.56
N GLU A 99 -6.71 -19.20 -11.34
CA GLU A 99 -5.59 -19.69 -12.16
C GLU A 99 -5.96 -19.85 -13.65
N ASN A 100 -7.23 -19.67 -14.01
CA ASN A 100 -7.77 -19.76 -15.37
C ASN A 100 -7.79 -18.43 -16.15
N ASP A 101 -7.45 -17.31 -15.53
CA ASP A 101 -7.31 -16.04 -16.25
C ASP A 101 -6.21 -16.16 -17.32
N LYS A 102 -6.59 -15.91 -18.58
CA LYS A 102 -5.70 -16.09 -19.72
C LYS A 102 -4.50 -15.15 -19.65
N LYS A 103 -4.69 -13.90 -19.20
CA LYS A 103 -3.59 -12.91 -19.11
C LYS A 103 -2.60 -13.33 -18.02
N LEU A 104 -3.09 -13.75 -16.87
CA LEU A 104 -2.23 -14.22 -15.77
C LEU A 104 -1.52 -15.54 -16.09
N LYS A 105 -2.15 -16.46 -16.81
CA LYS A 105 -1.48 -17.67 -17.33
C LYS A 105 -0.31 -17.31 -18.24
N THR A 106 -0.55 -16.42 -19.21
CA THR A 106 0.50 -15.96 -20.12
C THR A 106 1.62 -15.26 -19.36
N LEU A 107 1.29 -14.38 -18.40
CA LEU A 107 2.26 -13.71 -17.54
C LEU A 107 3.18 -14.70 -16.84
N LYS A 108 2.58 -15.70 -16.17
CA LYS A 108 3.32 -16.72 -15.43
C LYS A 108 4.20 -17.58 -16.34
N ALA A 109 3.72 -17.91 -17.55
CA ALA A 109 4.47 -18.70 -18.52
C ALA A 109 5.65 -17.93 -19.12
N GLU A 110 5.48 -16.64 -19.43
CA GLU A 110 6.51 -15.83 -20.10
C GLU A 110 7.55 -15.23 -19.15
N TRP A 111 7.15 -14.95 -17.90
CA TRP A 111 7.92 -14.15 -16.97
C TRP A 111 8.15 -14.82 -15.60
N GLY A 112 7.52 -15.97 -15.37
CA GLY A 112 7.69 -16.76 -14.16
C GLY A 112 6.78 -16.37 -13.00
N ILE A 113 6.90 -17.12 -11.91
CA ILE A 113 6.02 -17.00 -10.74
C ILE A 113 6.19 -15.67 -9.99
N GLY A 114 7.40 -15.09 -9.97
CA GLY A 114 7.66 -13.88 -9.18
C GLY A 114 6.86 -12.65 -9.65
N ILE A 115 6.81 -12.41 -10.96
CA ILE A 115 5.99 -11.32 -11.53
C ILE A 115 4.50 -11.63 -11.36
N PHE A 116 4.09 -12.89 -11.56
CA PHE A 116 2.71 -13.32 -11.33
C PHE A 116 2.26 -13.02 -9.89
N ASP A 117 3.04 -13.42 -8.88
CA ASP A 117 2.73 -13.20 -7.47
C ASP A 117 2.64 -11.70 -7.14
N ALA A 118 3.53 -10.88 -7.71
CA ALA A 118 3.52 -9.43 -7.52
C ALA A 118 2.24 -8.77 -8.07
N VAL A 119 1.80 -9.17 -9.27
CA VAL A 119 0.57 -8.66 -9.88
C VAL A 119 -0.67 -9.13 -9.10
N VAL A 120 -0.70 -10.40 -8.69
CA VAL A 120 -1.82 -10.96 -7.91
C VAL A 120 -1.92 -10.28 -6.54
N ALA A 121 -0.79 -10.05 -5.87
CA ALA A 121 -0.76 -9.33 -4.60
C ALA A 121 -1.33 -7.90 -4.75
N ALA A 122 -0.87 -7.15 -5.75
CA ALA A 122 -1.38 -5.80 -6.04
C ALA A 122 -2.88 -5.82 -6.35
N PHE A 123 -3.36 -6.79 -7.13
CA PHE A 123 -4.79 -6.95 -7.41
C PHE A 123 -5.62 -7.21 -6.13
N MET A 124 -5.15 -8.11 -5.26
CA MET A 124 -5.82 -8.41 -4.00
C MET A 124 -5.89 -7.16 -3.11
N GLU A 125 -4.81 -6.40 -3.04
CA GLU A 125 -4.78 -5.13 -2.31
C GLU A 125 -5.75 -4.09 -2.90
N LEU A 126 -5.88 -3.97 -4.22
CA LEU A 126 -6.88 -3.09 -4.84
C LEU A 126 -8.31 -3.50 -4.47
N ASN A 127 -8.60 -4.81 -4.45
CA ASN A 127 -9.93 -5.31 -4.05
C ASN A 127 -10.23 -5.05 -2.58
N GLU A 128 -9.24 -5.17 -1.69
CA GLU A 128 -9.44 -4.96 -0.26
C GLU A 128 -9.57 -3.48 0.09
N TYR A 129 -8.72 -2.62 -0.50
CA TYR A 129 -8.60 -1.21 -0.08
C TYR A 129 -9.36 -0.23 -0.98
N ASN A 130 -9.60 -0.57 -2.24
CA ASN A 130 -10.29 0.30 -3.20
C ASN A 130 -11.04 -0.47 -4.30
N PRO A 131 -11.98 -1.38 -3.95
CA PRO A 131 -12.61 -2.28 -4.91
C PRO A 131 -13.36 -1.53 -6.01
N ARG A 132 -13.91 -0.35 -5.69
CA ARG A 132 -14.65 0.49 -6.64
C ARG A 132 -13.75 1.41 -7.45
N GLY A 133 -12.75 2.02 -6.81
CA GLY A 133 -11.92 3.02 -7.46
C GLY A 133 -10.77 2.44 -8.29
N ARG A 134 -10.27 1.25 -7.92
CA ARG A 134 -9.19 0.53 -8.64
C ARG A 134 -7.88 1.31 -8.82
N TYR A 135 -7.68 2.39 -8.07
CA TYR A 135 -6.41 3.12 -8.00
C TYR A 135 -5.71 2.86 -6.67
N GLU A 136 -4.40 3.10 -6.65
CA GLU A 136 -3.55 2.85 -5.50
C GLU A 136 -3.91 3.78 -4.34
N VAL A 137 -4.10 3.22 -3.15
CA VAL A 137 -4.43 3.98 -1.94
C VAL A 137 -3.25 3.98 -0.99
N ASN A 138 -2.96 5.14 -0.41
CA ASN A 138 -1.90 5.24 0.58
C ASN A 138 -2.44 4.83 1.95
N GLU A 139 -1.72 3.96 2.64
CA GLU A 139 -2.07 3.50 3.98
C GLU A 139 -0.88 3.55 4.93
N LEU A 140 -1.17 3.85 6.20
CA LEU A 140 -0.19 3.69 7.27
C LEU A 140 0.00 2.20 7.53
N TRP A 141 1.24 1.75 7.39
CA TRP A 141 1.58 0.33 7.40
C TRP A 141 2.67 0.03 8.43
N ASN A 142 2.49 -1.06 9.16
CA ASN A 142 3.51 -1.68 9.99
C ASN A 142 4.19 -2.77 9.16
N PHE A 143 5.39 -2.47 8.66
CA PHE A 143 6.18 -3.37 7.83
C PHE A 143 6.78 -4.53 8.61
N LYS A 144 6.89 -4.42 9.93
CA LYS A 144 7.38 -5.51 10.79
C LYS A 144 6.33 -6.63 10.88
N ASP A 145 5.08 -6.26 11.11
CA ASP A 145 3.99 -7.20 11.32
C ASP A 145 3.16 -7.42 10.04
N ASN A 146 3.56 -6.80 8.93
CA ASN A 146 2.88 -6.76 7.64
C ASN A 146 1.36 -6.52 7.74
N LYS A 147 0.97 -5.44 8.43
CA LYS A 147 -0.44 -5.08 8.65
C LYS A 147 -0.66 -3.58 8.66
N LYS A 148 -1.92 -3.19 8.53
CA LYS A 148 -2.37 -1.81 8.73
C LYS A 148 -1.94 -1.30 10.12
N ALA A 149 -1.20 -0.20 10.15
CA ALA A 149 -0.75 0.38 11.41
C ALA A 149 -1.92 1.06 12.15
N THR A 150 -1.98 0.86 13.45
CA THR A 150 -2.88 1.57 14.36
C THR A 150 -2.35 2.98 14.65
N LEU A 151 -3.23 3.92 14.99
CA LEU A 151 -2.82 5.27 15.39
C LEU A 151 -1.86 5.24 16.60
N LYS A 152 -2.10 4.31 17.54
CA LYS A 152 -1.22 4.11 18.71
C LYS A 152 0.20 3.72 18.30
N GLU A 153 0.36 2.78 17.37
CA GLU A 153 1.67 2.38 16.83
C GLU A 153 2.35 3.57 16.14
N VAL A 154 1.62 4.30 15.31
CA VAL A 154 2.14 5.47 14.56
C VAL A 154 2.62 6.57 15.51
N ILE A 155 1.81 6.96 16.50
CA ILE A 155 2.18 7.97 17.50
C ILE A 155 3.39 7.52 18.32
N SER A 156 3.38 6.27 18.79
CA SER A 156 4.51 5.70 19.55
C SER A 156 5.80 5.73 18.75
N TYR A 157 5.72 5.43 17.45
CA TYR A 157 6.85 5.48 16.53
C TYR A 157 7.38 6.91 16.34
N ILE A 158 6.51 7.88 16.08
CA ILE A 158 6.89 9.30 15.96
C ILE A 158 7.59 9.78 17.23
N LEU A 159 7.00 9.54 18.41
CA LEU A 159 7.57 9.96 19.69
C LEU A 159 8.94 9.35 19.96
N LYS A 160 9.13 8.07 19.64
CA LYS A 160 10.43 7.38 19.79
C LYS A 160 11.50 8.02 18.90
N ASN A 161 11.17 8.33 17.65
CA ASN A 161 12.12 8.95 16.72
C ASN A 161 12.43 10.41 17.08
N LEU A 162 11.46 11.18 17.55
CA LEU A 162 11.72 12.55 18.04
C LEU A 162 12.67 12.55 19.24
N LYS A 163 12.52 11.58 20.17
CA LYS A 163 13.44 11.42 21.31
C LYS A 163 14.85 11.04 20.88
N SER A 164 15.00 10.16 19.89
CA SER A 164 16.33 9.76 19.40
C SER A 164 17.04 10.91 18.68
N LEU A 165 16.31 11.72 17.90
CA LEU A 165 16.85 12.90 17.23
C LEU A 165 17.36 13.96 18.23
N LYS A 166 16.64 14.19 19.33
CA LYS A 166 17.08 15.12 20.38
C LYS A 166 18.38 14.66 21.05
N ARG A 167 18.56 13.35 21.26
CA ARG A 167 19.79 12.80 21.87
C ARG A 167 21.01 12.93 20.97
N LYS A 168 20.86 12.73 19.65
CA LYS A 168 21.97 12.89 18.69
C LYS A 168 22.47 14.33 18.64
N ARG A 169 21.57 15.31 18.58
CA ARG A 169 21.93 16.74 18.58
C ARG A 169 22.62 17.24 19.85
N GLY A 170 22.44 16.55 20.98
CA GLY A 170 23.11 16.89 22.24
C GLY A 170 24.46 16.18 22.45
N HIS A 171 24.85 15.29 21.54
CA HIS A 171 26.15 14.59 21.57
C HIS A 171 27.17 15.21 20.60
N ASP A 172 26.69 15.99 19.63
CA ASP A 172 27.49 16.71 18.63
C ASP A 172 27.77 18.18 19.04
N ASN A 173 27.53 18.56 20.30
CA ASN A 173 27.76 19.90 20.87
C ASN A 173 28.73 19.83 22.06
#